data_AF-A0A3R6M5V3-F1
#
_entry.id   AF-A0A3R6M5V3-F1
#
_cell.length_a   1.000
_cell.length_b   1.000
_cell.length_c   1.000
_cell.angle_alpha   90.00
_cell.angle_beta   90.00
_cell.angle_gamma   90.00
#
_symmetry.space_group_name_H-M   'P 1'
#
loop_
_entity.id
_entity.type
_entity.pdbx_description
1 polymer ?
#
loop_
_entity_poly.entity_id
_entity_poly.type
_entity_poly.pdbx_seq_one_letter_code
_entity_poly.pdbx_strand_id
1 'polypeptide(L)' 'MHQVRSDPLEGATELPIKLNDTRWKSSDGWVKMQSVVKTADGNKITIHYVYNKVTGTFDDFKFK' A
#
# COMPACT_ATOMS: atom_id res chain seq x y z
N MET A 1 -14.02 -0.89 7.88
CA MET A 1 -13.11 -1.09 6.73
C MET A 1 -13.71 -0.66 5.38
N HIS A 2 -14.65 0.30 5.35
CA HIS A 2 -15.23 0.77 4.09
C HIS A 2 -14.33 1.77 3.34
N GLN A 3 -13.50 2.57 4.04
CA GLN A 3 -12.62 3.57 3.40
C GLN A 3 -11.52 2.95 2.51
N VAL A 4 -10.92 1.81 2.88
CA VAL A 4 -9.81 1.20 2.11
C VAL A 4 -10.29 0.56 0.80
N ARG A 5 -11.59 0.21 0.71
CA ARG A 5 -12.19 -0.26 -0.55
C ARG A 5 -12.43 0.88 -1.54
N SER A 6 -12.42 2.15 -1.11
CA SER A 6 -12.80 3.29 -1.96
C SER A 6 -11.61 3.77 -2.79
N ASP A 7 -10.47 4.01 -2.15
CA ASP A 7 -9.22 4.40 -2.80
C ASP A 7 -8.02 4.06 -1.89
N PRO A 8 -7.23 3.02 -2.18
CA PRO A 8 -6.07 2.67 -1.37
C PRO A 8 -4.97 3.74 -1.37
N LEU A 9 -4.95 4.65 -2.36
CA LEU A 9 -3.93 5.70 -2.48
C LEU A 9 -4.24 6.94 -1.63
N GLU A 10 -5.49 7.11 -1.21
CA GLU A 10 -5.89 8.25 -0.39
C GLU A 10 -5.13 8.24 0.96
N GLY A 11 -4.33 9.28 1.18
CA GLY A 11 -3.50 9.39 2.40
C GLY A 11 -2.37 8.36 2.50
N ALA A 12 -2.08 7.62 1.42
CA ALA A 12 -0.99 6.66 1.40
C ALA A 12 0.35 7.33 1.06
N THR A 13 1.43 6.78 1.60
CA THR A 13 2.80 7.22 1.35
C THR A 13 3.65 6.10 0.75
N GLU A 14 4.47 6.45 -0.23
CA GLU A 14 5.51 5.54 -0.73
C GLU A 14 6.62 5.43 0.31
N LEU A 15 6.98 4.21 0.66
CA LEU A 15 8.10 3.93 1.56
C LEU A 15 9.38 3.80 0.72
N PRO A 16 10.50 4.41 1.14
CA PRO A 16 11.77 4.34 0.43
C PRO A 16 12.47 2.98 0.67
N ILE A 17 11.79 1.90 0.29
CA ILE A 17 12.23 0.51 0.49
C ILE A 17 12.43 -0.13 -0.88
N LYS A 18 13.61 -0.74 -1.06
CA LYS A 18 13.88 -1.58 -2.22
C LYS A 18 13.12 -2.91 -2.08
N LEU A 19 12.25 -3.21 -3.04
CA LEU A 19 11.59 -4.51 -3.13
C LEU A 19 12.62 -5.53 -3.66
N ASN A 20 12.96 -6.53 -2.84
CA ASN A 20 13.92 -7.57 -3.20
C ASN A 20 13.26 -8.83 -3.79
N ASP A 21 11.93 -8.93 -3.71
CA ASP A 21 11.17 -10.04 -4.28
C ASP A 21 11.05 -9.85 -5.80
N THR A 22 11.36 -10.91 -6.55
CA THR A 22 11.39 -10.89 -8.01
C THR A 22 10.01 -10.70 -8.65
N ARG A 23 8.92 -10.89 -7.90
CA ARG A 23 7.55 -10.64 -8.35
C ARG A 23 7.22 -9.15 -8.50
N TRP A 24 7.87 -8.28 -7.72
CA TRP A 24 7.57 -6.85 -7.66
C TRP A 24 8.82 -6.01 -7.90
N LYS A 25 9.37 -6.09 -9.11
CA LYS A 25 10.60 -5.37 -9.47
C LYS A 25 10.34 -3.87 -9.58
N SER A 26 11.21 -3.06 -9.00
CA SER A 26 11.16 -1.60 -9.16
C SER A 26 11.37 -1.14 -10.60
N SER A 27 12.12 -1.91 -11.41
CA SER A 27 12.26 -1.67 -12.86
C SER A 27 10.93 -1.71 -13.60
N ASP A 28 9.99 -2.51 -13.09
CA ASP A 28 8.68 -2.72 -13.70
C ASP A 28 7.64 -1.75 -13.10
N GLY A 29 8.07 -0.82 -12.23
CA GLY A 29 7.25 0.22 -11.64
C GLY A 29 6.70 -0.08 -10.24
N TRP A 30 7.09 -1.20 -9.61
CA TRP A 30 6.59 -1.58 -8.30
C TRP A 30 7.28 -0.83 -7.15
N VAL A 31 6.47 -0.34 -6.21
CA VAL A 31 6.90 0.35 -4.99
C VAL A 31 6.16 -0.18 -3.76
N LYS A 32 6.75 -0.02 -2.57
CA LYS A 32 6.06 -0.34 -1.30
C LYS A 32 5.30 0.89 -0.81
N MET A 33 4.04 0.71 -0.47
CA MET A 33 3.15 1.76 0.01
C MET A 33 2.71 1.48 1.44
N GLN A 34 2.34 2.55 2.16
CA GLN A 34 1.73 2.52 3.47
C GLN A 34 0.51 3.43 3.49
N SER A 35 -0.61 2.95 4.05
CA SER A 35 -1.76 3.79 4.41
C SER A 35 -2.08 3.59 5.89
N VAL A 36 -2.50 4.66 6.57
CA VAL A 36 -2.88 4.62 7.99
C VAL A 36 -4.34 5.02 8.11
N VAL A 37 -5.16 4.08 8.56
CA VAL A 37 -6.61 4.26 8.67
C VAL A 37 -7.00 4.36 10.12
N LYS A 38 -7.69 5.43 10.49
CA LYS A 38 -8.29 5.58 11.82
C LYS A 38 -9.67 4.93 11.84
N THR A 39 -9.93 4.05 12.79
CA THR A 39 -11.25 3.43 12.98
C THR A 39 -12.18 4.36 13.75
N ALA A 40 -13.48 4.06 13.72
CA ALA A 40 -14.49 4.81 14.49
C ALA A 40 -14.16 4.83 15.99
N ASP A 41 -13.62 3.74 16.50
CA ASP A 41 -13.23 3.59 17.92
C ASP A 41 -11.89 4.29 18.26
N GLY A 42 -11.30 5.01 17.30
CA GLY A 42 -10.08 5.78 17.49
C GLY A 42 -8.78 5.00 17.28
N ASN A 43 -8.84 3.69 17.06
CA ASN A 43 -7.67 2.85 16.77
C ASN A 43 -7.08 3.20 15.40
N LYS A 44 -5.79 2.92 15.20
CA LYS A 44 -5.09 3.09 13.92
C LYS A 44 -4.72 1.72 13.38
N ILE A 45 -5.06 1.48 12.12
CA ILE A 45 -4.65 0.29 11.36
C ILE A 45 -3.63 0.75 10.34
N THR A 46 -2.44 0.16 10.36
CA THR A 46 -1.41 0.41 9.35
C THR A 46 -1.50 -0.66 8.28
N ILE A 47 -1.63 -0.23 7.04
CA ILE A 47 -1.81 -1.10 5.88
C ILE A 47 -0.60 -0.92 4.99
N HIS A 48 0.11 -2.00 4.74
CA HIS A 48 1.19 -2.03 3.76
C HIS A 48 0.74 -2.81 2.54
N TYR A 49 1.13 -2.37 1.35
CA TYR A 49 0.89 -3.07 0.09
C TYR A 49 1.98 -2.73 -0.91
N VAL A 50 2.06 -3.45 -2.02
CA VAL A 50 2.86 -3.04 -3.17
C VAL A 50 1.95 -2.46 -4.25
N TYR A 51 2.43 -1.43 -4.93
CA TYR A 51 1.70 -0.72 -5.97
C TYR A 51 2.59 -0.57 -7.20
N ASN A 52 2.05 -0.89 -8.37
CA ASN A 52 2.72 -0.65 -9.62
C ASN A 52 2.26 0.71 -10.19
N LYS A 53 3.18 1.68 -10.21
CA LYS A 53 2.87 3.03 -10.70
C LYS A 53 2.64 3.12 -12.21
N VAL A 54 3.07 2.10 -12.97
CA VAL A 54 2.90 2.02 -14.42
C VAL A 54 1.54 1.42 -14.78
N THR A 55 1.16 0.31 -14.13
CA THR A 55 -0.09 -0.42 -14.46
C THR A 55 -1.28 -0.03 -13.58
N GLY A 56 -1.05 0.67 -12.46
CA GLY A 56 -2.09 0.96 -11.47
C GLY A 56 -2.50 -0.26 -10.63
N THR A 57 -1.72 -1.35 -10.65
CA THR A 57 -2.06 -2.61 -9.97
C THR A 57 -1.59 -2.62 -8.53
N PHE A 58 -2.38 -3.22 -7.65
CA PHE A 58 -2.09 -3.40 -6.22
C PHE A 58 -1.88 -4.89 -5.90
N ASP A 59 -0.99 -5.20 -4.96
CA ASP A 59 -0.73 -6.57 -4.49
C ASP A 59 -0.15 -6.58 -3.05
N ASP A 60 0.00 -7.76 -2.44
CA ASP A 60 0.65 -8.02 -1.12
C ASP A 60 0.15 -7.12 0.03
N PHE A 61 -1.17 -7.05 0.23
CA PHE A 61 -1.75 -6.32 1.36
C PHE A 61 -1.45 -7.00 2.71
N LYS A 62 -0.96 -6.22 3.68
CA LYS A 62 -0.68 -6.64 5.06
C LYS A 62 -1.22 -5.60 6.04
N PHE A 63 -1.93 -6.06 7.05
CA PHE A 63 -2.60 -5.24 8.04
C PHE A 63 -1.90 -5.43 9.40
N LYS A 64 -1.58 -4.33 10.07
CA LYS A 64 -0.97 -4.29 11.41
C LYS A 64 -1.72 -3.34 12.31
#